data_AF-A0A0F8ZB07-F1
#
_entry.id   AF-A0A0F8ZB07-F1
#
_cell.length_a   1.000
_cell.length_b   1.000
_cell.length_c   1.000
_cell.angle_alpha   90.00
_cell.angle_beta   90.00
_cell.angle_gamma   90.00
#
_symmetry.space_group_name_H-M   'P 1'
#
loop_
_entity.id
_entity.type
_entity.pdbx_description
1 polymer ?
#
loop_
_entity_poly.entity_id
_entity_poly.type
_entity_poly.pdbx_seq_one_letter_code
_entity_poly.pdbx_strand_id
1 'polypeptide(L)'
;MLILEDHGGRNAWFRRQFPEAVMVETVKEAIEALENGEFGVVSLDHDLNGEQFIDSARADCGMEVVRWMVKHKPGVGEVVVHTANRKAAMLMEEALVGAGFVVRREPFGGQYDDRGA
;
A
#
# COMPACT_ATOMS: atom_id res chain seq x y z
N MET A 1 -4.51 -10.61 4.49
CA MET A 1 -3.66 -9.59 3.83
C MET A 1 -4.50 -8.33 3.65
N LEU A 2 -3.91 -7.15 3.79
CA LEU A 2 -4.52 -5.85 3.44
C LEU A 2 -3.83 -5.30 2.19
N ILE A 3 -4.59 -4.74 1.25
CA ILE A 3 -4.07 -4.13 0.02
C ILE A 3 -4.73 -2.76 -0.16
N LEU A 4 -3.91 -1.71 -0.22
CA LEU A 4 -4.31 -0.35 -0.57
C LEU A 4 -3.92 -0.04 -2.01
N GLU A 5 -4.92 0.05 -2.88
CA GLU A 5 -4.78 0.24 -4.33
C GLU A 5 -6.10 0.79 -4.90
N ASP A 6 -6.05 1.85 -5.71
CA ASP A 6 -7.25 2.55 -6.22
C ASP A 6 -7.45 2.35 -7.74
N HIS A 7 -6.46 1.84 -8.46
CA HIS A 7 -6.56 1.63 -9.89
C HIS A 7 -7.34 0.35 -10.20
N GLY A 8 -8.49 0.49 -10.86
CA GLY A 8 -9.40 -0.61 -11.16
C GLY A 8 -8.74 -1.83 -11.83
N GLY A 9 -7.79 -1.63 -12.76
CA GLY A 9 -7.07 -2.74 -13.40
C GLY A 9 -6.13 -3.50 -12.46
N ARG A 10 -5.44 -2.78 -11.56
CA ARG A 10 -4.52 -3.40 -10.58
C ARG A 10 -5.33 -4.09 -9.49
N ASN A 11 -6.44 -3.48 -9.08
CA ASN A 11 -7.42 -4.08 -8.18
C ASN A 11 -8.02 -5.38 -8.75
N ALA A 12 -8.38 -5.41 -10.04
CA ALA A 12 -8.87 -6.64 -10.68
C ALA A 12 -7.82 -7.75 -10.63
N TRP A 13 -6.55 -7.42 -10.86
CA TRP A 13 -5.45 -8.38 -10.72
C TRP A 13 -5.29 -8.87 -9.28
N PHE A 14 -5.24 -7.97 -8.29
CA PHE A 14 -5.10 -8.33 -6.88
C PHE A 14 -6.25 -9.21 -6.40
N ARG A 15 -7.50 -8.93 -6.79
CA ARG A 15 -8.66 -9.77 -6.46
C ARG A 15 -8.52 -11.20 -6.99
N ARG A 16 -7.93 -11.38 -8.17
CA ARG A 16 -7.69 -12.71 -8.76
C ARG A 16 -6.57 -13.46 -8.05
N GLN A 17 -5.49 -12.78 -7.66
CA GLN A 17 -4.34 -13.42 -7.01
C GLN A 17 -4.56 -13.67 -5.51
N PHE A 18 -5.27 -12.76 -4.84
CA PHE A 18 -5.49 -12.76 -3.40
C PHE A 18 -6.98 -12.58 -3.09
N PRO A 19 -7.83 -13.58 -3.40
CA PRO A 19 -9.29 -13.46 -3.25
C PRO A 19 -9.75 -13.23 -1.81
N GLU A 20 -8.93 -13.57 -0.82
CA GLU A 20 -9.20 -13.36 0.61
C GLU A 20 -8.58 -12.06 1.18
N ALA A 21 -7.90 -11.26 0.34
CA ALA A 21 -7.34 -10.00 0.81
C ALA A 21 -8.44 -8.98 1.11
N VAL A 22 -8.27 -8.25 2.21
CA VAL A 22 -9.02 -7.03 2.47
C VAL A 22 -8.47 -5.98 1.50
N MET A 23 -9.32 -5.49 0.60
CA MET A 23 -8.95 -4.48 -0.38
C MET A 23 -9.62 -3.15 -0.06
N VAL A 24 -8.82 -2.11 -0.07
CA VAL A 24 -9.21 -0.74 0.23
C VAL A 24 -8.62 0.19 -0.81
N GLU A 25 -9.31 1.29 -1.10
CA GLU A 25 -8.93 2.21 -2.18
C GLU A 25 -8.51 3.58 -1.63
N THR A 26 -8.75 3.83 -0.34
CA THR A 26 -8.46 5.11 0.31
C THR A 26 -7.63 4.98 1.58
N VAL A 27 -6.94 6.07 1.93
CA VAL A 27 -6.22 6.20 3.22
C VAL A 27 -7.13 5.90 4.40
N LYS A 28 -8.35 6.43 4.38
CA LYS A 28 -9.32 6.27 5.47
C LYS A 28 -9.66 4.80 5.68
N GLU A 29 -10.02 4.08 4.62
CA GLU A 29 -10.35 2.66 4.70
C GLU A 29 -9.16 1.81 5.14
N ALA A 30 -7.94 2.14 4.68
CA ALA A 30 -6.73 1.46 5.12
C ALA A 30 -6.47 1.62 6.62
N ILE A 31 -6.62 2.84 7.14
CA ILE A 31 -6.49 3.11 8.57
C ILE A 31 -7.58 2.39 9.37
N GLU A 32 -8.84 2.49 8.95
CA GLU A 32 -9.95 1.79 9.61
C GLU A 32 -9.73 0.27 9.62
N ALA A 33 -9.20 -0.31 8.54
CA ALA A 33 -8.86 -1.73 8.51
C ALA A 33 -7.74 -2.08 9.50
N LEU A 34 -6.66 -1.30 9.54
CA LEU A 34 -5.53 -1.49 10.46
C LEU A 34 -5.90 -1.28 11.93
N GLU A 35 -6.85 -0.41 12.23
CA GLU A 35 -7.37 -0.19 13.59
C GLU A 35 -8.16 -1.39 14.10
N ASN A 36 -8.87 -2.08 13.22
CA ASN A 36 -9.82 -3.13 13.57
C ASN A 36 -9.30 -4.55 13.34
N GLY A 37 -8.05 -4.72 12.91
CA GLY A 37 -7.51 -6.03 12.56
C GLY A 37 -6.00 -6.13 12.61
N GLU A 38 -5.52 -7.38 12.59
CA GLU A 38 -4.10 -7.71 12.44
C GLU A 38 -3.88 -8.35 11.07
N PHE A 39 -2.75 -8.01 10.44
CA PHE A 39 -2.46 -8.47 9.09
C PHE A 39 -1.05 -9.06 9.01
N GLY A 40 -0.95 -10.30 8.53
CA GLY A 40 0.36 -10.88 8.22
C GLY A 40 1.12 -10.10 7.14
N VAL A 41 0.39 -9.52 6.18
CA VAL A 41 0.94 -8.70 5.09
C VAL A 41 0.04 -7.49 4.84
N VAL A 42 0.65 -6.31 4.75
CA VAL A 42 0.01 -5.05 4.33
C VAL A 42 0.73 -4.53 3.09
N SER A 43 0.00 -4.37 1.99
CA SER A 43 0.54 -3.91 0.71
C SER A 43 0.03 -2.48 0.44
N LEU A 44 0.92 -1.53 0.19
CA LEU A 44 0.61 -0.10 0.04
C LEU A 44 1.06 0.46 -1.32
N ASP A 45 0.13 0.97 -2.13
CA ASP A 45 0.45 1.98 -3.14
C ASP A 45 0.60 3.34 -2.46
N HIS A 46 1.47 4.18 -3.04
CA HIS A 46 1.65 5.56 -2.61
C HIS A 46 0.64 6.49 -3.29
N ASP A 47 0.51 6.37 -4.61
CA ASP A 47 -0.26 7.30 -5.41
C ASP A 47 -1.72 6.83 -5.42
N LEU A 48 -2.63 7.69 -4.98
CA LEU A 48 -4.06 7.39 -4.82
C LEU A 48 -4.90 8.50 -5.48
N ASN A 49 -6.22 8.28 -5.54
CA ASN A 49 -7.21 9.17 -6.15
C ASN A 49 -7.06 9.33 -7.68
N GLY A 50 -6.52 8.31 -8.35
CA GLY A 50 -6.27 8.30 -9.80
C GLY A 50 -5.14 9.24 -10.24
N GLU A 51 -4.39 9.81 -9.30
CA GLU A 51 -3.22 10.64 -9.58
C GLU A 51 -1.93 9.79 -9.55
N GLN A 52 -0.86 10.29 -10.16
CA GLN A 52 0.45 9.61 -10.16
C GLN A 52 1.56 10.58 -9.76
N PHE A 53 2.60 10.07 -9.11
CA PHE A 53 3.76 10.84 -8.66
C PHE A 53 3.38 12.02 -7.73
N ILE A 54 2.40 11.81 -6.85
CA ILE A 54 1.92 12.87 -5.96
C ILE A 54 2.91 13.16 -4.83
N ASP A 55 2.76 14.32 -4.19
CA ASP A 55 3.61 14.71 -3.07
C ASP A 55 3.32 13.86 -1.82
N SER A 56 4.36 13.22 -1.28
CA SER A 56 4.28 12.42 -0.05
C SER A 56 3.86 13.20 1.19
N ALA A 57 3.88 14.54 1.16
CA ALA A 57 3.35 15.38 2.23
C ALA A 57 1.81 15.43 2.27
N ARG A 58 1.11 15.00 1.22
CA ARG A 58 -0.36 14.99 1.18
C ARG A 58 -0.95 13.99 2.17
N ALA A 59 -2.12 14.32 2.73
CA ALA A 59 -2.85 13.47 3.67
C ALA A 59 -3.71 12.39 2.99
N ASP A 60 -3.88 12.47 1.68
CA ASP A 60 -4.71 11.56 0.88
C ASP A 60 -3.87 10.59 0.02
N CYS A 61 -2.59 10.39 0.36
CA CYS A 61 -1.68 9.45 -0.29
C CYS A 61 -1.27 8.31 0.66
N GLY A 62 -0.70 7.23 0.13
CA GLY A 62 -0.26 6.08 0.92
C GLY A 62 0.79 6.41 2.00
N MET A 63 1.52 7.52 1.86
CA MET A 63 2.41 8.00 2.93
C MET A 63 1.65 8.39 4.21
N GLU A 64 0.39 8.81 4.13
CA GLU A 64 -0.42 9.07 5.33
C GLU A 64 -0.66 7.77 6.12
N VAL A 65 -0.93 6.66 5.44
CA VAL A 65 -1.05 5.35 6.08
C VAL A 65 0.27 4.97 6.75
N VAL A 66 1.41 5.21 6.10
CA VAL A 66 2.74 5.00 6.69
C VAL A 66 2.93 5.85 7.95
N ARG A 67 2.63 7.16 7.90
CA ARG A 67 2.71 8.04 9.09
C ARG A 67 1.84 7.52 10.23
N TRP A 68 0.63 7.05 9.92
CA TRP A 68 -0.25 6.46 10.90
C TRP A 68 0.33 5.16 11.48
N MET A 69 0.86 4.25 10.66
CA MET A 69 1.48 2.99 11.10
C MET A 69 2.70 3.23 11.99
N VAL A 70 3.57 4.17 11.62
CA VAL A 70 4.75 4.56 12.42
C VAL A 70 4.34 5.05 13.82
N LYS A 71 3.26 5.82 13.89
CA LYS A 71 2.75 6.38 15.15
C LYS A 71 2.08 5.33 16.03
N HIS A 72 1.25 4.46 15.47
CA HIS A 72 0.38 3.55 16.25
C HIS A 72 0.91 2.13 16.36
N LYS A 73 1.85 1.74 15.51
CA LYS A 73 2.50 0.41 15.49
C LYS A 73 1.49 -0.75 15.51
N PRO A 74 0.57 -0.83 14.53
CA PRO A 74 -0.39 -1.93 14.45
C PRO A 74 0.31 -3.29 14.32
N GLY A 75 -0.42 -4.36 14.65
CA GLY A 75 0.03 -5.74 14.46
C GLY A 75 0.15 -6.09 12.97
N VAL A 76 1.36 -5.90 12.41
CA VAL A 76 1.67 -6.18 11.00
C VAL A 76 2.93 -7.03 10.90
N GLY A 77 2.86 -8.13 10.15
CA GLY A 77 4.00 -9.02 9.91
C GLY A 77 5.02 -8.46 8.92
N GLU A 78 4.57 -8.17 7.69
CA GLU A 78 5.37 -7.56 6.61
C GLU A 78 4.60 -6.41 5.96
N VAL A 79 5.32 -5.36 5.57
CA VAL A 79 4.81 -4.29 4.71
C VAL A 79 5.43 -4.40 3.31
N VAL A 80 4.58 -4.47 2.29
CA VAL A 80 4.98 -4.42 0.88
C VAL A 80 4.67 -3.03 0.34
N VAL A 81 5.69 -2.31 -0.11
CA VAL A 81 5.51 -1.03 -0.81
C VAL A 81 5.44 -1.30 -2.30
N HIS A 82 4.25 -1.17 -2.89
CA HIS A 82 3.98 -1.46 -4.29
C HIS A 82 3.68 -0.17 -5.06
N THR A 83 4.69 0.63 -5.36
CA THR A 83 4.48 1.87 -6.12
C THR A 83 5.50 2.06 -7.24
N ALA A 84 5.07 2.64 -8.37
CA ALA A 84 5.96 3.06 -9.46
C ALA A 84 6.76 4.33 -9.10
N ASN A 85 6.27 5.11 -8.12
CA ASN A 85 6.95 6.30 -7.65
C ASN A 85 8.16 5.92 -6.79
N ARG A 86 9.32 5.73 -7.43
CA ARG A 86 10.57 5.30 -6.77
C ARG A 86 10.97 6.20 -5.60
N LYS A 87 10.73 7.51 -5.70
CA LYS A 87 11.05 8.46 -4.62
C LYS A 87 10.16 8.21 -3.42
N ALA A 88 8.85 8.12 -3.63
CA ALA A 88 7.91 7.77 -2.58
C ALA A 88 8.20 6.41 -1.95
N ALA A 89 8.53 5.40 -2.78
CA ALA A 89 8.85 4.06 -2.28
C ALA A 89 10.02 4.08 -1.29
N MET A 90 11.07 4.85 -1.58
CA MET A 90 12.22 5.00 -0.68
C MET A 90 11.82 5.69 0.63
N LEU A 91 11.02 6.75 0.57
CA LEU A 91 10.57 7.47 1.75
C LEU A 91 9.67 6.60 2.65
N MET A 92 8.78 5.81 2.05
CA MET A 92 7.89 4.91 2.79
C MET A 92 8.70 3.80 3.47
N GLU A 93 9.60 3.17 2.72
CA GLU A 93 10.51 2.14 3.24
C GLU A 93 11.36 2.68 4.40
N GLU A 94 11.98 3.84 4.23
CA GLU A 94 12.81 4.46 5.27
C GLU A 94 12.01 4.73 6.56
N ALA A 95 10.81 5.31 6.44
CA ALA A 95 9.96 5.60 7.59
C ALA A 95 9.50 4.32 8.32
N LEU A 96 9.08 3.31 7.57
CA LEU A 96 8.61 2.03 8.12
C LEU A 96 9.74 1.24 8.77
N VAL A 97 10.89 1.11 8.10
CA VAL A 97 12.07 0.44 8.66
C VAL A 97 12.56 1.18 9.90
N GLY A 98 12.60 2.51 9.87
CA GLY A 98 12.95 3.33 11.02
C GLY A 98 12.02 3.13 12.24
N ALA A 99 10.78 2.72 12.01
CA ALA A 99 9.81 2.39 13.06
C ALA A 99 9.85 0.91 13.51
N GLY A 100 10.65 0.07 12.84
CA GLY A 100 10.86 -1.34 13.18
C GLY A 100 10.01 -2.33 12.39
N PHE A 101 9.34 -1.91 11.31
CA PHE A 101 8.61 -2.84 10.44
C PHE A 101 9.56 -3.62 9.52
N VAL A 102 9.16 -4.84 9.17
CA VAL A 102 9.77 -5.59 8.06
C VAL A 102 9.17 -5.07 6.77
N VAL A 103 10.01 -4.59 5.85
CA VAL A 103 9.56 -3.93 4.62
C VAL A 103 10.23 -4.53 3.40
N ARG A 104 9.44 -4.66 2.34
CA ARG A 104 9.89 -5.09 1.00
C ARG A 104 9.29 -4.17 -0.06
N ARG A 105 10.07 -3.84 -1.09
CA ARG A 105 9.58 -3.07 -2.24
C ARG A 105 9.25 -4.00 -3.40
N GLU A 106 8.04 -3.86 -3.93
CA GLU A 106 7.57 -4.56 -5.13
C GLU A 106 6.88 -3.56 -6.08
N PRO A 107 7.65 -2.75 -6.83
CA PRO A 107 7.06 -1.80 -7.76
C PRO A 107 6.23 -2.51 -8.82
N PHE A 108 5.28 -1.80 -9.42
CA PHE A 108 4.49 -2.34 -10.52
C PHE A 108 5.39 -2.87 -11.64
N GLY A 109 5.19 -4.12 -12.03
CA GLY A 109 5.80 -4.74 -13.22
C GLY A 109 4.75 -5.03 -14.29
N GLY A 110 5.15 -5.54 -15.45
CA GLY A 110 4.20 -5.88 -16.54
C GLY A 110 3.22 -7.02 -16.24
N GLN A 111 3.14 -7.48 -14.99
CA GLN A 111 2.25 -8.54 -14.49
C GLN A 111 0.84 -8.00 -14.16
N TYR A 112 0.71 -6.70 -13.92
CA TYR A 112 -0.58 -6.02 -13.67
C TYR A 112 -1.27 -5.57 -14.96
N ASP A 113 -0.52 -5.55 -16.07
CA ASP A 113 -1.06 -5.31 -17.40
C ASP A 113 -1.75 -6.60 -17.84
N ASP A 114 -3.08 -6.66 -17.72
CA ASP A 114 -3.90 -7.50 -18.58
C ASP A 114 -3.72 -7.01 -20.03
N ARG A 115 -2.55 -7.26 -20.62
CA ARG A 115 -2.46 -7.46 -22.06
C ARG A 115 -3.18 -8.77 -22.31
N GLY A 116 -4.51 -8.66 -22.47
CA GLY A 116 -5.37 -9.75 -22.87
C GLY A 116 -4.68 -10.54 -23.98
N ALA A 117 -4.40 -11.80 -23.67
CA ALA A 117 -4.14 -12.80 -24.69
C ALA A 117 -5.41 -13.00 -25.53
#